data_AF-W7DNE5-F1
#
_entry.id   AF-W7DNE5-F1
#
_cell.length_a   1.000
_cell.length_b   1.000
_cell.length_c   1.000
_cell.angle_alpha   90.00
_cell.angle_beta   90.00
_cell.angle_gamma   90.00
#
_symmetry.space_group_name_H-M   'P 1'
#
loop_
_entity.id
_entity.type
_entity.pdbx_description
1 polymer ?
#
loop_
_entity_poly.entity_id
_entity_poly.type
_entity_poly.pdbx_seq_one_letter_code
_entity_poly.pdbx_strand_id
1 'polypeptide(L)'
;KQKELQELLSERLRAFLSDSDAVYPLQKGQMLQELQSASKTSDSRDIRKMIDDVFEMVANSFHLPIGLGKGDTVGLNEQMNAFLMFCINPICEMVSDEFNRKLYKEELVLERTYMKIDTTRIKVSDLKDIAGSLELLFRTGTNTIDDNLAALGRERTGLPENNERHISKNYAKQGSEEETLKGGGNVEE
;
A
#
# COMPACT_ATOMS: atom_id res chain seq x y z
N LYS A 1 27.44 69.13 -18.06
CA LYS A 1 27.78 68.97 -16.62
C LYS A 1 26.96 67.89 -15.92
N GLN A 2 25.64 68.05 -15.67
CA GLN A 2 24.86 67.00 -14.98
C GLN A 2 24.67 65.71 -15.80
N LYS A 3 24.45 65.83 -17.13
CA LYS A 3 24.30 64.66 -18.02
C LYS A 3 25.59 63.85 -18.16
N GLU A 4 26.72 64.53 -18.39
CA GLU A 4 28.04 63.89 -18.46
C GLU A 4 28.40 63.18 -17.14
N LEU A 5 28.04 63.77 -15.99
CA LEU A 5 28.25 63.13 -14.68
C LEU A 5 27.41 61.84 -14.53
N GLN A 6 26.16 61.86 -14.99
CA GLN A 6 25.30 60.68 -14.97
C GLN A 6 25.80 59.57 -15.90
N GLU A 7 26.26 59.92 -17.10
CA GLU A 7 26.86 58.96 -18.03
C GLU A 7 28.09 58.30 -17.41
N LEU A 8 29.00 59.10 -16.83
CA LEU A 8 30.24 58.60 -16.21
C LEU A 8 29.95 57.69 -14.99
N LEU A 9 28.94 58.00 -14.19
CA LEU A 9 28.49 57.14 -13.09
C LEU A 9 27.86 55.83 -13.61
N SER A 10 27.06 55.91 -14.68
CA SER A 10 26.41 54.74 -15.26
C SER A 10 27.42 53.76 -15.88
N GLU A 11 28.44 54.25 -16.56
CA GLU A 11 29.50 53.42 -17.15
C GLU A 11 30.33 52.72 -16.06
N ARG A 12 30.68 53.44 -14.99
CA ARG A 12 31.43 52.87 -13.86
C ARG A 12 30.64 51.84 -13.07
N LEU A 13 29.34 52.08 -12.85
CA LEU A 13 28.46 51.10 -12.20
C LEU A 13 28.25 49.88 -13.09
N ARG A 14 28.18 50.07 -14.42
CA ARG A 14 28.07 48.96 -15.36
C ARG A 14 29.31 48.08 -15.34
N ALA A 15 30.49 48.67 -15.35
CA ALA A 15 31.77 47.96 -15.23
C ALA A 15 31.89 47.21 -13.88
N PHE A 16 31.40 47.82 -12.79
CA PHE A 16 31.37 47.20 -11.47
C PHE A 16 30.43 46.00 -11.38
N LEU A 17 29.26 46.04 -12.03
CA LEU A 17 28.29 44.93 -12.01
C LEU A 17 28.63 43.79 -12.97
N SER A 18 29.43 44.05 -14.01
CA SER A 18 29.76 43.06 -15.04
C SER A 18 30.93 42.15 -14.69
N ASP A 19 31.82 42.58 -13.80
CA ASP A 19 33.07 41.88 -13.51
C ASP A 19 33.12 41.50 -12.02
N SER A 20 33.45 40.24 -11.71
CA SER A 20 33.36 39.71 -10.34
C SER A 20 34.41 40.28 -9.39
N ASP A 21 35.52 40.81 -9.93
CA ASP A 21 36.66 41.36 -9.18
C ASP A 21 36.73 42.91 -9.23
N ALA A 22 35.72 43.58 -9.78
CA ALA A 22 35.74 45.04 -9.90
C ALA A 22 35.50 45.73 -8.54
N VAL A 23 36.24 46.82 -8.30
CA VAL A 23 36.13 47.63 -7.09
C VAL A 23 35.54 49.00 -7.43
N TYR A 24 34.49 49.40 -6.72
CA TYR A 24 33.87 50.72 -6.87
C TYR A 24 34.34 51.70 -5.77
N PRO A 25 35.10 52.75 -6.10
CA PRO A 25 35.55 53.73 -5.11
C PRO A 25 34.38 54.65 -4.69
N LEU A 26 33.97 54.54 -3.42
CA LEU A 26 32.91 55.36 -2.84
C LEU A 26 33.46 56.71 -2.35
N GLN A 27 32.81 57.81 -2.71
CA GLN A 27 33.12 59.13 -2.16
C GLN A 27 32.50 59.31 -0.78
N LYS A 28 33.10 60.18 0.04
CA LYS A 28 32.65 60.45 1.41
C LYS A 28 31.20 60.97 1.40
N GLY A 29 30.28 60.18 1.97
CA GLY A 29 28.83 60.46 2.00
C GLY A 29 27.99 59.61 1.03
N GLN A 30 28.61 58.78 0.20
CA GLN A 30 27.90 57.80 -0.63
C GLN A 30 27.80 56.46 0.10
N MET A 31 26.61 55.85 0.08
CA MET A 31 26.35 54.52 0.62
C MET A 31 25.91 53.63 -0.54
N LEU A 32 26.59 52.48 -0.70
CA LEU A 32 26.18 51.45 -1.63
C LEU A 32 25.37 50.41 -0.85
N GLN A 33 24.10 50.26 -1.21
CA GLN A 33 23.23 49.25 -0.63
C GLN A 33 22.91 48.24 -1.74
N GLU A 34 23.29 46.98 -1.53
CA GLU A 34 22.74 45.91 -2.35
C GLU A 34 21.23 45.86 -2.13
N LEU A 35 20.46 46.06 -3.20
CA LEU A 35 19.06 45.72 -3.19
C LEU A 35 19.02 44.19 -3.27
N GLN A 36 19.01 43.52 -2.12
CA GLN A 36 18.77 42.09 -2.02
C GLN A 36 17.38 41.83 -2.60
N SER A 37 17.30 41.55 -3.90
CA SER A 37 16.11 40.95 -4.47
C SER A 37 15.94 39.64 -3.71
N ALA A 38 14.87 39.52 -2.92
CA ALA A 38 14.46 38.30 -2.26
C ALA A 38 13.98 37.24 -3.28
N SER A 39 14.69 37.12 -4.40
CA SER A 39 14.69 35.97 -5.28
C SER A 39 15.21 34.82 -4.44
N LYS A 40 14.29 34.08 -3.82
CA LYS A 40 14.57 32.72 -3.34
C LYS A 40 15.08 31.96 -4.55
N THR A 41 16.40 31.88 -4.69
CA THR A 41 17.05 30.99 -5.64
C THR A 41 16.56 29.61 -5.25
N SER A 42 15.67 29.04 -6.07
CA SER A 42 15.07 27.73 -5.82
C SER A 42 16.19 26.75 -5.56
N ASP A 43 16.33 26.34 -4.30
CA ASP A 43 17.44 25.50 -3.90
C ASP A 43 17.23 24.12 -4.55
N SER A 44 18.30 23.36 -4.79
CA SER A 44 18.17 22.00 -5.34
C SER A 44 17.27 21.11 -4.48
N ARG A 45 17.11 21.47 -3.19
CA ARG A 45 16.18 20.86 -2.24
C ARG A 45 14.71 21.11 -2.58
N ASP A 46 14.37 22.31 -3.06
CA ASP A 46 12.99 22.66 -3.43
C ASP A 46 12.55 21.91 -4.68
N ILE A 47 13.48 21.72 -5.64
CA ILE A 47 13.24 20.90 -6.84
C ILE A 47 12.97 19.44 -6.46
N ARG A 48 13.75 18.87 -5.52
CA ARG A 48 13.52 17.50 -5.04
C ARG A 48 12.15 17.34 -4.36
N LYS A 49 11.77 18.29 -3.51
CA LYS A 49 10.44 18.29 -2.87
C LYS A 49 9.31 18.34 -3.90
N MET A 50 9.45 19.19 -4.93
CA MET A 50 8.46 19.25 -6.00
C MET A 50 8.33 17.92 -6.76
N ILE A 51 9.44 17.21 -6.99
CA ILE A 51 9.42 15.87 -7.59
C ILE A 51 8.75 14.86 -6.65
N ASP A 52 9.03 14.92 -5.36
CA ASP A 52 8.39 14.08 -4.35
C ASP A 52 6.87 14.30 -4.32
N ASP A 53 6.42 15.56 -4.34
CA ASP A 53 4.99 15.91 -4.35
C ASP A 53 4.29 15.33 -5.59
N VAL A 54 4.94 15.40 -6.77
CA VAL A 54 4.42 14.81 -8.00
C VAL A 54 4.34 13.29 -7.88
N PHE A 55 5.37 12.65 -7.34
CA PHE A 55 5.37 11.20 -7.13
C PHE A 55 4.26 10.77 -6.15
N GLU A 56 4.06 11.51 -5.07
CA GLU A 56 3.02 11.25 -4.09
C GLU A 56 1.61 11.44 -4.67
N MET A 57 1.40 12.46 -5.49
CA MET A 57 0.14 12.67 -6.18
C MET A 57 -0.19 11.51 -7.14
N VAL A 58 0.80 11.05 -7.90
CA VAL A 58 0.64 9.92 -8.82
C VAL A 58 0.40 8.61 -8.05
N ALA A 59 1.23 8.32 -7.05
CA ALA A 59 1.11 7.12 -6.24
C ALA A 59 -0.28 7.01 -5.57
N ASN A 60 -0.75 8.11 -4.97
CA ASN A 60 -2.07 8.16 -4.36
C ASN A 60 -3.20 7.95 -5.38
N SER A 61 -3.04 8.47 -6.61
CA SER A 61 -4.04 8.29 -7.69
C SER A 61 -4.18 6.84 -8.14
N PHE A 62 -3.12 6.03 -8.02
CA PHE A 62 -3.12 4.60 -8.36
C PHE A 62 -3.25 3.68 -7.14
N HIS A 63 -3.56 4.23 -5.96
CA HIS A 63 -3.61 3.50 -4.69
C HIS A 63 -2.31 2.74 -4.37
N LEU A 64 -1.17 3.30 -4.80
CA LEU A 64 0.17 2.81 -4.51
C LEU A 64 0.67 3.44 -3.20
N PRO A 65 0.99 2.63 -2.17
CA PRO A 65 1.64 3.13 -0.97
C PRO A 65 2.99 3.76 -1.29
N ILE A 66 3.16 5.03 -0.92
CA ILE A 66 4.38 5.82 -1.22
C ILE A 66 5.63 5.17 -0.64
N GLY A 67 5.54 4.60 0.57
CA GLY A 67 6.66 3.91 1.21
C GLY A 67 7.18 2.75 0.37
N LEU A 68 6.28 1.97 -0.24
CA LEU A 68 6.65 0.90 -1.17
C LEU A 68 7.30 1.44 -2.44
N GLY A 69 6.77 2.54 -3.00
CA GLY A 69 7.31 3.18 -4.20
C GLY A 69 8.68 3.84 -3.99
N LYS A 70 8.93 4.40 -2.81
CA LYS A 70 10.22 5.01 -2.43
C LYS A 70 11.23 3.99 -1.88
N GLY A 71 10.82 2.74 -1.64
CA GLY A 71 11.68 1.69 -1.10
C GLY A 71 11.94 1.81 0.41
N ASP A 72 11.03 2.44 1.14
CA ASP A 72 11.08 2.50 2.60
C ASP A 72 10.75 1.12 3.20
N THR A 73 11.57 0.71 4.18
CA THR A 73 11.45 -0.59 4.86
C THR A 73 10.52 -0.56 6.06
N VAL A 74 10.12 0.64 6.52
CA VAL A 74 9.23 0.78 7.69
C VAL A 74 7.83 0.29 7.34
N GLY A 75 7.35 -0.76 8.02
CA GLY A 75 5.98 -1.26 7.86
C GLY A 75 5.70 -1.93 6.50
N LEU A 76 6.72 -2.52 5.86
CA LEU A 76 6.60 -3.13 4.52
C LEU A 76 5.43 -4.12 4.41
N ASN A 77 5.17 -4.89 5.48
CA ASN A 77 4.10 -5.88 5.49
C ASN A 77 2.69 -5.27 5.43
N GLU A 78 2.46 -4.15 6.12
CA GLU A 78 1.17 -3.45 6.08
C GLU A 78 1.00 -2.71 4.76
N GLN A 79 2.07 -2.05 4.29
CA GLN A 79 2.06 -1.37 3.00
C GLN A 79 1.81 -2.36 1.85
N MET A 80 2.42 -3.55 1.91
CA MET A 80 2.14 -4.59 0.93
C MET A 80 0.70 -5.11 0.99
N ASN A 81 0.14 -5.27 2.19
CA ASN A 81 -1.28 -5.64 2.33
C ASN A 81 -2.19 -4.57 1.71
N ALA A 82 -1.93 -3.29 2.01
CA ALA A 82 -2.70 -2.19 1.46
C ALA A 82 -2.62 -2.16 -0.08
N PHE A 83 -1.42 -2.35 -0.65
CA PHE A 83 -1.26 -2.40 -2.10
C PHE A 83 -2.05 -3.56 -2.74
N LEU A 84 -2.01 -4.76 -2.15
CA LEU A 84 -2.77 -5.90 -2.65
C LEU A 84 -4.28 -5.67 -2.55
N MET A 85 -4.76 -5.13 -1.42
CA MET A 85 -6.18 -4.91 -1.17
C MET A 85 -6.78 -3.80 -2.05
N PHE A 86 -6.09 -2.67 -2.22
CA PHE A 86 -6.67 -1.48 -2.88
C PHE A 86 -6.32 -1.37 -4.36
N CYS A 87 -5.19 -1.93 -4.80
CA CYS A 87 -4.75 -1.80 -6.19
C CYS A 87 -4.96 -3.11 -6.97
N ILE A 88 -4.41 -4.23 -6.48
CA ILE A 88 -4.35 -5.47 -7.27
C ILE A 88 -5.69 -6.22 -7.27
N ASN A 89 -6.29 -6.45 -6.10
CA ASN A 89 -7.52 -7.24 -6.00
C ASN A 89 -8.67 -6.69 -6.86
N PRO A 90 -8.97 -5.37 -6.86
CA PRO A 90 -10.01 -4.83 -7.73
C PRO A 90 -9.74 -5.04 -9.23
N ILE A 91 -8.48 -4.96 -9.66
CA ILE A 91 -8.10 -5.21 -11.06
C ILE A 91 -8.31 -6.68 -11.41
N CYS A 92 -7.89 -7.59 -10.54
CA CYS A 92 -8.09 -9.03 -10.73
C CYS A 92 -9.59 -9.38 -10.79
N GLU A 93 -10.43 -8.79 -9.94
CA GLU A 93 -11.88 -8.98 -9.95
C GLU A 93 -12.49 -8.48 -11.27
N MET A 94 -12.18 -7.24 -11.69
CA MET A 94 -12.66 -6.69 -12.96
C MET A 94 -12.27 -7.56 -14.16
N VAL A 95 -11.04 -8.11 -14.18
CA VAL A 95 -10.59 -9.01 -15.24
C VAL A 95 -11.35 -10.33 -15.18
N SER A 96 -11.48 -10.93 -14.00
CA SER A 96 -12.21 -12.19 -13.82
C SER A 96 -13.66 -12.06 -14.26
N ASP A 97 -14.32 -10.96 -13.90
CA ASP A 97 -15.71 -10.68 -14.26
C ASP A 97 -15.89 -10.49 -15.76
N GLU A 98 -15.01 -9.73 -16.41
CA GLU A 98 -15.09 -9.54 -17.86
C GLU A 98 -14.79 -10.83 -18.63
N PHE A 99 -13.87 -11.68 -18.15
CA PHE A 99 -13.62 -12.99 -18.75
C PHE A 99 -14.83 -13.92 -18.58
N ASN A 100 -15.42 -13.98 -17.39
CA ASN A 100 -16.62 -14.77 -17.12
C ASN A 100 -17.82 -14.28 -17.95
N ARG A 101 -17.98 -12.96 -18.10
CA ARG A 101 -19.05 -12.37 -18.91
C ARG A 101 -18.90 -12.67 -20.41
N LYS A 102 -17.67 -12.66 -20.94
CA LYS A 102 -17.42 -12.80 -22.38
C LYS A 102 -17.26 -14.24 -22.86
N LEU A 103 -16.51 -15.06 -22.12
CA LEU A 103 -16.17 -16.42 -22.56
C LEU A 103 -17.17 -17.45 -22.05
N TYR A 104 -17.41 -17.46 -20.74
CA TYR A 104 -18.24 -18.48 -20.11
C TYR A 104 -19.73 -18.17 -20.25
N LYS A 105 -20.12 -16.90 -20.10
CA LYS A 105 -21.52 -16.45 -20.07
C LYS A 105 -22.30 -17.10 -18.91
N GLU A 106 -23.56 -16.71 -18.75
CA GLU A 106 -24.39 -17.13 -17.62
C GLU A 106 -24.53 -18.66 -17.52
N GLU A 107 -24.73 -19.34 -18.65
CA GLU A 107 -24.96 -20.78 -18.72
C GLU A 107 -23.82 -21.59 -18.09
N LEU A 108 -22.57 -21.36 -18.53
CA LEU A 108 -21.42 -22.12 -18.04
C LEU A 108 -21.08 -21.77 -16.59
N VAL A 109 -21.28 -20.51 -16.18
CA VAL A 109 -21.06 -20.09 -14.78
C VAL A 109 -22.05 -20.80 -13.84
N LEU A 110 -23.31 -20.96 -14.24
CA LEU A 110 -24.32 -21.71 -13.47
C LEU A 110 -23.98 -23.21 -13.37
N GLU A 111 -23.36 -23.77 -14.41
CA GLU A 111 -22.82 -25.14 -14.42
C GLU A 111 -21.50 -25.28 -13.64
N ARG A 112 -21.08 -24.25 -12.90
CA ARG A 112 -19.80 -24.18 -12.17
C ARG A 112 -18.55 -24.24 -13.05
N THR A 113 -18.68 -23.89 -14.32
CA THR A 113 -17.55 -23.75 -15.24
C THR A 113 -17.25 -22.25 -15.41
N TYR A 114 -16.30 -21.73 -14.62
CA TYR A 114 -15.93 -20.31 -14.61
C TYR A 114 -14.42 -20.12 -14.39
N MET A 115 -13.91 -18.94 -14.75
CA MET A 115 -12.57 -18.51 -14.43
C MET A 115 -12.60 -17.76 -13.09
N LYS A 116 -11.66 -18.10 -12.20
CA LYS A 116 -11.42 -17.37 -10.96
C LYS A 116 -9.93 -17.05 -10.86
N ILE A 117 -9.60 -15.78 -10.67
CA ILE A 117 -8.22 -15.36 -10.39
C ILE A 117 -8.00 -15.49 -8.88
N ASP A 118 -7.04 -16.32 -8.49
CA ASP A 118 -6.66 -16.52 -7.09
C ASP A 118 -5.51 -15.58 -6.70
N THR A 119 -5.81 -14.58 -5.87
CA THR A 119 -4.83 -13.62 -5.33
C THR A 119 -4.31 -14.00 -3.94
N THR A 120 -4.76 -15.12 -3.36
CA THR A 120 -4.44 -15.52 -1.97
C THR A 120 -2.95 -15.80 -1.74
N ARG A 121 -2.22 -16.23 -2.78
CA ARG A 121 -0.78 -16.53 -2.72
C ARG A 121 0.14 -15.41 -3.19
N ILE A 122 -0.38 -14.22 -3.49
CA ILE A 122 0.48 -13.10 -3.93
C ILE A 122 1.34 -12.62 -2.76
N LYS A 123 0.80 -12.67 -1.53
CA LYS A 123 1.61 -12.60 -0.32
C LYS A 123 2.02 -14.00 0.07
N VAL A 124 3.27 -14.19 0.50
CA VAL A 124 3.68 -15.35 1.28
C VAL A 124 3.13 -15.19 2.71
N SER A 125 1.82 -15.03 2.85
CA SER A 125 1.16 -15.39 4.10
C SER A 125 1.07 -16.90 4.06
N ASP A 126 1.94 -17.56 4.82
CA ASP A 126 1.98 -19.01 4.84
C ASP A 126 0.62 -19.51 5.33
N LEU A 127 0.14 -20.62 4.77
CA LEU A 127 -1.03 -21.34 5.30
C LEU A 127 -0.93 -21.55 6.82
N LYS A 128 0.30 -21.58 7.35
CA LYS A 128 0.63 -21.65 8.77
C LYS A 128 0.10 -20.48 9.59
N ASP A 129 0.14 -19.26 9.07
CA ASP A 129 -0.31 -18.06 9.79
C ASP A 129 -1.83 -18.07 9.98
N ILE A 130 -2.56 -18.64 9.02
CA ILE A 130 -4.02 -18.67 8.99
C ILE A 130 -4.56 -19.98 9.59
N ALA A 131 -3.75 -21.03 9.66
CA ALA A 131 -4.15 -22.36 10.16
C ALA A 131 -4.71 -22.32 11.59
N GLY A 132 -4.08 -21.57 12.50
CA GLY A 132 -4.55 -21.45 13.88
C GLY A 132 -5.93 -20.78 13.98
N SER A 133 -6.17 -19.74 13.18
CA SER A 133 -7.47 -19.07 13.12
C SER A 133 -8.54 -19.97 12.49
N LEU A 134 -8.22 -20.70 11.42
CA LEU A 134 -9.16 -21.64 10.78
C LEU A 134 -9.52 -22.82 11.69
N GLU A 135 -8.53 -23.37 12.40
CA GLU A 135 -8.76 -24.41 13.41
C GLU A 135 -9.69 -23.89 14.51
N LEU A 136 -9.46 -22.67 15.02
CA LEU A 136 -10.32 -22.06 16.02
C LEU A 136 -11.77 -21.90 15.52
N LEU A 137 -11.96 -21.35 14.31
CA LEU A 137 -13.28 -21.16 13.71
C LEU A 137 -14.02 -22.47 13.44
N PHE A 138 -13.28 -23.51 13.06
CA PHE A 138 -13.81 -24.86 12.93
C PHE A 138 -14.19 -25.43 14.29
N ARG A 139 -13.31 -25.28 15.29
CA ARG A 139 -13.47 -25.85 16.63
C ARG A 139 -14.62 -25.22 17.42
N THR A 140 -14.91 -23.93 17.20
CA THR A 140 -16.08 -23.24 17.77
C THR A 140 -17.38 -23.54 17.01
N GLY A 141 -17.31 -24.26 15.88
CA GLY A 141 -18.44 -24.50 14.98
C GLY A 141 -18.97 -23.25 14.28
N THR A 142 -18.17 -22.18 14.23
CA THR A 142 -18.50 -20.95 13.50
C THR A 142 -18.43 -21.19 11.99
N ASN A 143 -17.43 -21.95 11.54
CA ASN A 143 -17.23 -22.31 10.13
C ASN A 143 -17.33 -23.82 9.92
N THR A 144 -17.86 -24.22 8.76
CA THR A 144 -17.78 -25.58 8.22
C THR A 144 -16.47 -25.81 7.45
N ILE A 145 -16.20 -27.03 7.01
CA ILE A 145 -15.02 -27.32 6.15
C ILE A 145 -15.11 -26.53 4.85
N ASP A 146 -16.30 -26.48 4.23
CA ASP A 146 -16.53 -25.71 3.00
C ASP A 146 -16.42 -24.19 3.21
N ASP A 147 -16.76 -23.67 4.40
CA ASP A 147 -16.52 -22.26 4.73
C ASP A 147 -15.03 -21.94 4.87
N ASN A 148 -14.26 -22.85 5.48
CA ASN A 148 -12.80 -22.71 5.57
C ASN A 148 -12.13 -22.84 4.20
N LEU A 149 -12.61 -23.72 3.32
CA LEU A 149 -12.15 -23.82 1.93
C LEU A 149 -12.43 -22.53 1.16
N ALA A 150 -13.64 -21.97 1.31
CA ALA A 150 -14.01 -20.69 0.70
C ALA A 150 -13.16 -19.53 1.22
N ALA A 151 -12.86 -19.49 2.53
CA ALA A 151 -11.98 -18.49 3.14
C ALA A 151 -10.53 -18.57 2.60
N LEU A 152 -10.09 -19.77 2.24
CA LEU A 152 -8.80 -20.02 1.57
C LEU A 152 -8.84 -19.78 0.06
N GLY A 153 -9.94 -19.26 -0.49
CA GLY A 153 -10.13 -19.05 -1.93
C GLY A 153 -10.39 -20.32 -2.73
N ARG A 154 -10.39 -21.50 -2.10
CA ARG A 154 -10.64 -22.81 -2.72
C ARG A 154 -12.13 -23.00 -2.98
N GLU A 155 -12.43 -23.89 -3.92
CA GLU A 155 -13.81 -24.25 -4.22
C GLU A 155 -14.44 -25.07 -3.10
N ARG A 156 -15.73 -24.82 -2.87
CA ARG A 156 -16.55 -25.64 -1.99
C ARG A 156 -16.75 -27.01 -2.62
N THR A 157 -16.55 -28.05 -1.83
CA THR A 157 -16.73 -29.43 -2.27
C THR A 157 -18.20 -29.76 -2.49
N GLY A 158 -19.12 -29.13 -1.75
CA GLY A 158 -20.56 -29.36 -1.88
C GLY A 158 -21.01 -30.72 -1.35
N LEU A 159 -20.14 -31.43 -0.63
CA LEU A 159 -20.47 -32.68 0.04
C LEU A 159 -21.26 -32.37 1.33
N PRO A 160 -22.29 -33.17 1.69
CA PRO A 160 -23.08 -32.94 2.91
C PRO A 160 -22.19 -32.89 4.15
N GLU A 161 -21.23 -33.82 4.24
CA GLU A 161 -20.28 -33.98 5.34
C GLU A 161 -19.41 -32.73 5.55
N ASN A 162 -19.03 -32.04 4.48
CA ASN A 162 -18.16 -30.85 4.56
C ASN A 162 -18.92 -29.58 4.92
N ASN A 163 -20.26 -29.64 4.93
CA ASN A 163 -21.15 -28.56 5.32
C ASN A 163 -21.75 -28.78 6.72
N GLU A 164 -21.34 -29.84 7.42
CA GLU A 164 -21.71 -30.08 8.80
C GLU A 164 -20.90 -29.19 9.76
N ARG A 165 -21.56 -28.71 10.82
CA ARG A 165 -20.91 -27.92 11.87
C ARG A 165 -20.38 -28.86 12.94
N HIS A 166 -19.08 -28.86 13.12
CA HIS A 166 -18.43 -29.55 14.23
C HIS A 166 -18.15 -28.55 15.36
N ILE A 167 -18.41 -28.95 16.61
CA ILE A 167 -18.13 -28.13 17.79
C ILE A 167 -17.30 -28.97 18.74
N SER A 168 -16.19 -28.42 19.26
CA SER A 168 -15.44 -29.11 20.29
C SER A 168 -16.20 -29.11 21.62
N LYS A 169 -16.18 -30.26 22.30
CA LYS A 169 -16.79 -30.44 23.61
C LYS A 169 -15.99 -29.79 24.76
N ASN A 170 -14.89 -29.10 24.47
CA ASN A 170 -13.98 -28.54 25.48
C ASN A 170 -14.51 -27.27 26.17
N TYR A 171 -15.59 -26.66 25.66
CA TYR A 171 -16.25 -25.51 26.28
C TYR A 171 -17.60 -25.93 26.85
N ALA A 172 -17.59 -26.51 28.05
CA ALA A 172 -18.80 -26.80 28.81
C ALA A 172 -19.26 -25.54 29.58
N LYS A 173 -20.56 -25.40 29.83
CA LYS A 173 -21.04 -24.42 30.81
C LYS A 173 -20.38 -24.75 32.15
N GLN A 174 -19.90 -23.75 32.88
CA GLN A 174 -19.37 -23.96 34.22
C GLN A 174 -20.46 -24.60 35.09
N GLY A 175 -20.31 -25.89 35.42
CA GLY A 175 -21.26 -26.67 36.20
C GLY A 175 -22.18 -27.63 35.42
N SER A 176 -21.99 -27.89 34.12
CA SER A 176 -22.66 -29.02 33.47
C SER A 176 -21.87 -30.30 33.71
N GLU A 177 -22.40 -31.19 34.55
CA GLU A 177 -21.84 -32.51 34.83
C GLU A 177 -21.69 -33.34 33.53
N GLU A 178 -20.56 -34.03 33.46
CA GLU A 178 -20.04 -34.74 32.30
C GLU A 178 -20.93 -35.91 31.88
N GLU A 179 -21.37 -35.96 30.61
CA GLU A 179 -21.57 -37.27 29.97
C GLU A 179 -20.19 -37.88 29.73
N THR A 180 -19.85 -38.82 30.60
CA THR A 180 -18.63 -39.64 30.57
C THR A 180 -18.53 -40.39 29.24
N LEU A 181 -17.75 -39.85 28.31
CA LEU A 181 -17.34 -40.57 27.10
C LEU A 181 -16.04 -41.33 27.41
N LYS A 182 -16.14 -42.66 27.46
CA LYS A 182 -15.02 -43.59 27.59
C LYS A 182 -13.98 -43.33 26.50
N GLY A 183 -12.88 -42.67 26.88
CA GLY A 183 -11.67 -42.58 26.07
C GLY A 183 -10.71 -43.72 26.39
N GLY A 184 -10.30 -44.44 25.34
CA GLY A 184 -9.06 -45.24 25.30
C GLY A 184 -9.03 -46.50 26.15
N GLY A 185 -9.51 -47.62 25.61
CA GLY A 185 -9.07 -48.93 26.10
C GLY A 185 -7.59 -49.11 25.77
N ASN A 186 -6.75 -49.12 26.81
CA ASN A 186 -5.37 -49.63 26.69
C ASN A 186 -5.43 -51.07 26.19
N VAL A 187 -4.84 -51.31 25.02
CA VAL A 187 -4.35 -52.63 24.64
C VAL A 187 -2.88 -52.63 25.02
N GLU A 188 -2.54 -53.26 26.14
CA GLU A 188 -1.23 -53.89 26.37
C GLU A 188 -1.32 -54.77 27.62
N GLU A 189 -1.13 -56.08 27.38
CA GLU A 189 -0.96 -57.26 28.27
C GLU A 189 -2.14 -57.76 29.13
#